data_AF-A0A957Q7Q4-F1
#
_entry.id   AF-A0A957Q7Q4-F1
#
_cell.length_a   1.000
_cell.length_b   1.000
_cell.length_c   1.000
_cell.angle_alpha   90.00
_cell.angle_beta   90.00
_cell.angle_gamma   90.00
#
_symmetry.space_group_name_H-M   'P 1'
#
loop_
_entity.id
_entity.type
_entity.pdbx_description
1 polymer ?
#
loop_
_entity_poly.entity_id
_entity_poly.type
_entity_poly.pdbx_seq_one_letter_code
_entity_poly.pdbx_strand_id
1 'polypeptide(L)'
;MAINVESRNVPAIIASITEQQKAQNYDVAIEIIFDNSDLLFGHKNWQMLRAILDAFPASLSKIDPRILYVAGRFLGRTGCIDNAINCLQKAEIHFSQNQPLRAAKCCLELARLYHTREDFRTAYHWVLEAESHLSEEENVPLQADFLFRLAELCPDIGKLHESQTYARQALVKFKRNGDVYGQFNASRLLAQVATQIGDYQET
;
A
#
# COMPACT_ATOMS: atom_id res chain seq x y z
N MET A 1 10.00 22.17 18.53
CA MET A 1 11.08 21.25 18.10
C MET A 1 10.67 20.70 16.75
N ALA A 2 11.20 21.31 15.68
CA ALA A 2 10.75 21.08 14.32
C ALA A 2 11.18 19.68 13.86
N ILE A 3 10.21 18.86 13.47
CA ILE A 3 10.49 17.59 12.80
C ILE A 3 11.04 17.96 11.43
N ASN A 4 12.31 17.62 11.23
CA ASN A 4 13.07 17.92 10.02
C ASN A 4 12.41 17.21 8.83
N VAL A 5 11.66 17.97 8.03
CA VAL A 5 11.20 17.57 6.69
C VAL A 5 12.39 17.72 5.74
N GLU A 6 13.50 17.04 6.06
CA GLU A 6 14.50 16.71 5.07
C GLU A 6 13.83 15.74 4.10
N SER A 7 13.43 16.29 2.95
CA SER A 7 13.31 15.62 1.67
C SER A 7 13.75 14.15 1.72
N ARG A 8 12.80 13.21 1.73
CA ARG A 8 13.08 11.82 1.38
C ARG A 8 13.50 11.80 -0.10
N ASN A 9 14.78 12.06 -0.32
CA ASN A 9 15.39 12.25 -1.63
C ASN A 9 15.45 10.88 -2.32
N VAL A 10 14.45 10.60 -3.18
CA VAL A 10 14.35 9.35 -3.94
C VAL A 10 15.69 9.00 -4.63
N PRO A 11 16.38 9.93 -5.32
CA PRO A 11 17.75 9.74 -5.81
C PRO A 11 18.75 9.17 -4.79
N ALA A 12 18.76 9.68 -3.54
CA ALA A 12 19.66 9.21 -2.50
C ALA A 12 19.31 7.78 -2.04
N ILE A 13 18.01 7.47 -1.93
CA ILE A 13 17.53 6.13 -1.60
C ILE A 13 17.98 5.13 -2.67
N ILE A 14 17.82 5.49 -3.95
CA ILE A 14 18.24 4.65 -5.08
C ILE A 14 19.75 4.44 -5.09
N ALA A 15 20.52 5.50 -4.86
CA ALA A 15 21.98 5.42 -4.78
C ALA A 15 22.40 4.44 -3.69
N SER A 16 21.78 4.53 -2.51
CA SER A 16 22.03 3.62 -1.38
C SER A 16 21.67 2.17 -1.72
N ILE A 17 20.49 1.90 -2.29
CA ILE A 17 20.10 0.55 -2.72
C ILE A 17 21.12 -0.02 -3.72
N THR A 18 21.50 0.78 -4.71
CA THR A 18 22.44 0.38 -5.77
C THR A 18 23.83 0.08 -5.20
N GLU A 19 24.29 0.88 -4.26
CA GLU A 19 25.57 0.67 -3.56
C GLU A 19 25.57 -0.64 -2.77
N GLN A 20 24.50 -0.90 -2.00
CA GLN A 20 24.37 -2.15 -1.24
C GLN A 20 24.26 -3.38 -2.15
N GLN A 21 23.58 -3.28 -3.29
CA GLN A 21 23.53 -4.34 -4.30
C GLN A 21 24.92 -4.64 -4.88
N LYS A 22 25.71 -3.60 -5.21
CA LYS A 22 27.10 -3.77 -5.70
C LYS A 22 28.00 -4.41 -4.65
N ALA A 23 27.80 -4.05 -3.38
CA ALA A 23 28.50 -4.64 -2.24
C ALA A 23 28.00 -6.05 -1.86
N GLN A 24 26.99 -6.59 -2.56
CA GLN A 24 26.31 -7.86 -2.26
C GLN A 24 25.64 -7.91 -0.87
N ASN A 25 25.39 -6.75 -0.25
CA ASN A 25 24.67 -6.59 1.00
C ASN A 25 23.15 -6.61 0.75
N TYR A 26 22.64 -7.74 0.24
CA TYR A 26 21.27 -7.82 -0.25
C TYR A 26 20.23 -7.61 0.85
N ASP A 27 20.44 -8.10 2.07
CA ASP A 27 19.48 -7.88 3.17
C ASP A 27 19.24 -6.39 3.45
N VAL A 28 20.29 -5.58 3.45
CA VAL A 28 20.19 -4.13 3.68
C VAL A 28 19.51 -3.46 2.48
N ALA A 29 19.87 -3.83 1.25
CA ALA A 29 19.22 -3.32 0.05
C ALA A 29 17.71 -3.64 0.03
N ILE A 30 17.34 -4.85 0.42
CA ILE A 30 15.95 -5.33 0.52
C ILE A 30 15.17 -4.54 1.58
N GLU A 31 15.78 -4.28 2.73
CA GLU A 31 15.12 -3.52 3.78
C GLU A 31 14.86 -2.07 3.33
N ILE A 32 15.86 -1.43 2.72
CA ILE A 32 15.72 -0.05 2.22
C ILE A 32 14.62 0.05 1.17
N ILE A 33 14.56 -0.86 0.19
CA ILE A 33 13.52 -0.83 -0.86
C ILE A 33 12.12 -1.09 -0.27
N PHE A 34 12.01 -2.00 0.70
CA PHE A 34 10.74 -2.33 1.35
C PHE A 34 10.18 -1.13 2.13
N ASP A 35 11.00 -0.54 3.01
CA ASP A 35 10.62 0.58 3.87
C ASP A 35 10.29 1.86 3.10
N ASN A 36 10.94 2.04 1.95
CA ASN A 36 10.74 3.21 1.09
C ASN A 36 9.81 2.94 -0.10
N SER A 37 9.14 1.78 -0.13
CA SER A 37 8.34 1.37 -1.28
C SER A 37 7.29 2.42 -1.68
N ASP A 38 6.52 2.97 -0.74
CA ASP A 38 5.48 3.96 -1.05
C ASP A 38 6.02 5.20 -1.79
N LEU A 39 7.20 5.68 -1.40
CA LEU A 39 7.86 6.83 -2.05
C LEU A 39 8.37 6.47 -3.43
N LEU A 40 8.98 5.29 -3.55
CA LEU A 40 9.52 4.79 -4.81
C LEU A 40 8.41 4.60 -5.85
N PHE A 41 7.26 4.04 -5.46
CA PHE A 41 6.08 3.90 -6.32
C PHE A 41 5.45 5.26 -6.67
N GLY A 42 5.57 6.28 -5.81
CA GLY A 42 5.08 7.63 -6.08
C GLY A 42 5.81 8.35 -7.22
N HIS A 43 7.09 8.04 -7.47
CA HIS A 43 7.94 8.74 -8.44
C HIS A 43 7.69 8.31 -9.91
N LYS A 44 6.78 7.35 -10.16
CA LYS A 44 6.37 6.84 -11.50
C LYS A 44 7.53 6.41 -12.44
N ASN A 45 8.74 6.23 -11.93
CA ASN A 45 9.88 5.76 -12.72
C ASN A 45 9.95 4.22 -12.67
N TRP A 46 9.05 3.59 -13.43
CA TRP A 46 8.87 2.13 -13.42
C TRP A 46 10.07 1.37 -13.99
N GLN A 47 10.79 1.95 -14.96
CA GLN A 47 11.98 1.33 -15.55
C GLN A 47 13.10 1.21 -14.52
N MET A 48 13.28 2.24 -13.70
CA MET A 48 14.27 2.23 -12.63
C MET A 48 13.92 1.24 -11.54
N LEU A 49 12.65 1.17 -11.10
CA LEU A 49 12.22 0.16 -10.13
C LEU A 49 12.40 -1.25 -10.66
N ARG A 50 12.14 -1.45 -11.95
CA ARG A 50 12.40 -2.72 -12.64
C ARG A 50 13.89 -3.08 -12.58
N ALA A 51 14.77 -2.14 -12.91
CA ALA A 51 16.21 -2.36 -12.87
C ALA A 51 16.72 -2.71 -11.46
N ILE A 52 16.21 -2.03 -10.43
CA ILE A 52 16.54 -2.34 -9.03
C ILE A 52 16.10 -3.76 -8.67
N LEU A 53 14.88 -4.15 -9.05
CA LEU A 53 14.35 -5.49 -8.76
C LEU A 53 15.10 -6.59 -9.52
N ASP A 54 15.43 -6.36 -10.79
CA ASP A 54 16.16 -7.32 -11.63
C ASP A 54 17.62 -7.51 -11.19
N ALA A 55 18.18 -6.57 -10.40
CA ALA A 55 19.53 -6.68 -9.85
C ALA A 55 19.64 -7.65 -8.66
N PHE A 56 18.52 -8.13 -8.10
CA PHE A 56 18.56 -9.13 -7.04
C PHE A 56 18.71 -10.55 -7.62
N PRO A 57 19.46 -11.44 -6.94
CA PRO A 57 19.55 -12.85 -7.31
C PRO A 57 18.17 -13.51 -7.43
N ALA A 58 18.01 -14.40 -8.41
CA ALA A 58 16.76 -15.13 -8.65
C ALA A 58 16.36 -16.04 -7.47
N SER A 59 17.33 -16.48 -6.65
CA SER A 59 17.09 -17.24 -5.42
C SER A 59 16.37 -16.39 -4.36
N LEU A 60 16.82 -15.16 -4.13
CA LEU A 60 16.21 -14.22 -3.18
C LEU A 60 14.85 -13.75 -3.66
N SER A 61 14.72 -13.47 -4.96
CA SER A 61 13.49 -12.93 -5.56
C SER A 61 12.27 -13.87 -5.45
N LYS A 62 12.49 -15.15 -5.17
CA LYS A 62 11.41 -16.15 -5.03
C LYS A 62 11.05 -16.47 -3.58
N ILE A 63 11.92 -16.13 -2.63
CA ILE A 63 11.85 -16.63 -1.25
C ILE A 63 11.72 -15.48 -0.25
N ASP A 64 12.36 -14.33 -0.48
CA ASP A 64 12.32 -13.24 0.49
C ASP A 64 10.95 -12.54 0.46
N PRO A 65 10.21 -12.49 1.59
CA PRO A 65 8.87 -11.94 1.64
C PRO A 65 8.82 -10.42 1.38
N ARG A 66 9.90 -9.68 1.69
CA ARG A 66 9.99 -8.24 1.42
C ARG A 66 10.13 -7.98 -0.07
N ILE A 67 10.96 -8.78 -0.76
CA ILE A 67 11.04 -8.72 -2.23
C ILE A 67 9.73 -9.15 -2.87
N LEU A 68 9.11 -10.23 -2.39
CA LEU A 68 7.81 -10.68 -2.89
C LEU A 68 6.75 -9.57 -2.75
N TYR A 69 6.72 -8.87 -1.63
CA TYR A 69 5.83 -7.71 -1.45
C TYR A 69 6.08 -6.60 -2.48
N VAL A 70 7.33 -6.14 -2.62
CA VAL A 70 7.67 -5.04 -3.55
C VAL A 70 7.43 -5.46 -5.01
N ALA A 71 7.81 -6.68 -5.38
CA ALA A 71 7.56 -7.25 -6.70
C ALA A 71 6.06 -7.36 -6.98
N GLY A 72 5.28 -7.81 -5.99
CA GLY A 72 3.83 -7.88 -6.09
C GLY A 72 3.19 -6.52 -6.37
N ARG A 73 3.58 -5.48 -5.64
CA ARG A 73 3.14 -4.10 -5.91
C ARG A 73 3.51 -3.63 -7.31
N PHE A 74 4.74 -3.90 -7.74
CA PHE A 74 5.22 -3.54 -9.08
C PHE A 74 4.42 -4.24 -10.18
N LEU A 75 4.21 -5.55 -10.06
CA LEU A 75 3.41 -6.33 -11.00
C LEU A 75 1.96 -5.84 -11.05
N GLY A 76 1.39 -5.50 -9.89
CA GLY A 76 0.04 -4.95 -9.79
C GLY A 76 -0.12 -3.61 -10.49
N ARG A 77 0.90 -2.74 -10.43
CA ARG A 77 0.91 -1.45 -11.13
C ARG A 77 1.14 -1.57 -12.64
N THR A 78 1.80 -2.64 -13.08
CA THR A 78 2.07 -2.92 -14.51
C THR A 78 1.00 -3.78 -15.17
N GLY A 79 -0.05 -4.14 -14.44
CA GLY A 79 -1.21 -4.88 -14.97
C GLY A 79 -1.07 -6.40 -14.91
N CYS A 80 0.04 -6.95 -14.39
CA CYS A 80 0.22 -8.38 -14.19
C CYS A 80 -0.45 -8.85 -12.88
N ILE A 81 -1.77 -8.70 -12.80
CA ILE A 81 -2.53 -8.84 -11.54
C ILE A 81 -2.40 -10.23 -10.92
N ASP A 82 -2.49 -11.32 -11.69
CA ASP A 82 -2.40 -12.68 -11.12
C ASP A 82 -1.02 -12.97 -10.49
N ASN A 83 0.06 -12.53 -11.14
CA ASN A 83 1.40 -12.67 -10.60
C ASN A 83 1.60 -11.78 -9.35
N ALA A 84 0.99 -10.59 -9.36
CA ALA A 84 1.01 -9.69 -8.22
C ALA A 84 0.36 -10.31 -6.98
N ILE A 85 -0.83 -10.90 -7.15
CA ILE A 85 -1.56 -11.61 -6.10
C ILE A 85 -0.72 -12.77 -5.54
N ASN A 86 -0.13 -13.60 -6.41
CA ASN A 86 0.71 -14.72 -5.98
C ASN A 86 1.89 -14.27 -5.11
N CYS A 87 2.60 -13.22 -5.54
CA CYS A 87 3.70 -12.64 -4.77
C CYS A 87 3.24 -12.10 -3.41
N LEU A 88 2.14 -11.35 -3.38
CA LEU A 88 1.63 -10.75 -2.13
C LEU A 88 1.08 -11.79 -1.15
N GLN A 89 0.41 -12.83 -1.63
CA GLN A 89 -0.06 -13.93 -0.77
C GLN A 89 1.10 -14.68 -0.11
N LYS A 90 2.17 -14.96 -0.86
CA LYS A 90 3.37 -15.56 -0.28
C LYS A 90 4.00 -14.65 0.77
N ALA A 91 4.12 -13.35 0.48
CA ALA A 91 4.64 -12.39 1.43
C ALA A 91 3.79 -12.32 2.70
N GLU A 92 2.46 -12.29 2.55
CA GLU A 92 1.50 -12.29 3.65
C GLU A 92 1.67 -13.50 4.57
N ILE A 93 1.67 -14.72 4.02
CA ILE A 93 1.83 -15.98 4.78
C ILE A 93 3.11 -15.97 5.63
N HIS A 94 4.18 -15.38 5.11
CA HIS A 94 5.43 -15.23 5.86
C HIS A 94 5.34 -14.16 6.96
N PHE A 95 4.70 -13.02 6.68
CA PHE A 95 4.60 -11.93 7.64
C PHE A 95 3.57 -12.19 8.75
N SER A 96 2.48 -12.91 8.50
CA SER A 96 1.43 -13.16 9.49
C SER A 96 1.92 -13.93 10.72
N GLN A 97 3.05 -14.64 10.61
CA GLN A 97 3.64 -15.39 11.71
C GLN A 97 4.30 -14.50 12.77
N ASN A 98 4.91 -13.37 12.39
CA ASN A 98 5.78 -12.60 13.30
C ASN A 98 5.74 -11.07 13.09
N GLN A 99 5.12 -10.59 12.01
CA GLN A 99 5.20 -9.21 11.56
C GLN A 99 3.80 -8.72 11.12
N PRO A 100 2.84 -8.59 12.05
CA PRO A 100 1.43 -8.33 11.74
C PRO A 100 1.23 -7.07 10.89
N LEU A 101 1.93 -5.97 11.19
CA LEU A 101 1.82 -4.75 10.40
C LEU A 101 2.31 -4.92 8.94
N ARG A 102 3.25 -5.82 8.67
CA ARG A 102 3.68 -6.13 7.30
C ARG A 102 2.69 -7.06 6.59
N ALA A 103 2.07 -7.97 7.34
CA ALA A 103 0.96 -8.78 6.83
C ALA A 103 -0.23 -7.89 6.44
N ALA A 104 -0.64 -6.96 7.30
CA ALA A 104 -1.68 -5.96 7.02
C ALA A 104 -1.40 -5.17 5.72
N LYS A 105 -0.16 -4.73 5.48
CA LYS A 105 0.23 -4.09 4.22
C LYS A 105 -0.01 -4.98 3.01
N CYS A 106 0.31 -6.28 3.11
CA CYS A 106 0.04 -7.23 2.04
C CYS A 106 -1.46 -7.39 1.80
N CYS A 107 -2.24 -7.55 2.87
CA CYS A 107 -3.69 -7.67 2.83
C CYS A 107 -4.36 -6.45 2.16
N LEU A 108 -3.94 -5.23 2.48
CA LEU A 108 -4.48 -4.01 1.85
C LEU A 108 -4.14 -3.89 0.35
N GLU A 109 -2.94 -4.33 -0.06
CA GLU A 109 -2.59 -4.40 -1.48
C GLU A 109 -3.35 -5.52 -2.21
N LEU A 110 -3.57 -6.67 -1.56
CA LEU A 110 -4.42 -7.74 -2.10
C LEU A 110 -5.86 -7.26 -2.28
N ALA A 111 -6.44 -6.59 -1.28
CA ALA A 111 -7.76 -5.98 -1.36
C ALA A 111 -7.86 -5.03 -2.57
N ARG A 112 -6.86 -4.15 -2.77
CA ARG A 112 -6.80 -3.24 -3.93
C ARG A 112 -6.79 -4.00 -5.27
N LEU A 113 -6.03 -5.09 -5.36
CA LEU A 113 -5.94 -5.88 -6.60
C LEU A 113 -7.24 -6.63 -6.90
N TYR A 114 -7.88 -7.22 -5.89
CA TYR A 114 -9.18 -7.87 -6.07
C TYR A 114 -10.30 -6.86 -6.38
N HIS A 115 -10.25 -5.66 -5.78
CA HIS A 115 -11.14 -4.55 -6.13
C HIS A 115 -10.99 -4.14 -7.59
N THR A 116 -9.75 -4.04 -8.09
CA THR A 116 -9.46 -3.77 -9.52
C THR A 116 -9.99 -4.87 -10.45
N ARG A 117 -10.17 -6.10 -9.96
CA ARG A 117 -10.79 -7.21 -10.70
C ARG A 117 -12.31 -7.28 -10.53
N GLU A 118 -12.91 -6.33 -9.83
CA GLU A 118 -14.34 -6.33 -9.46
C GLU A 118 -14.75 -7.56 -8.62
N ASP A 119 -13.79 -8.24 -7.98
CA ASP A 119 -14.06 -9.30 -7.01
C ASP A 119 -14.18 -8.68 -5.61
N PHE A 120 -15.29 -7.97 -5.41
CA PHE A 120 -15.55 -7.21 -4.19
C PHE A 120 -15.62 -8.08 -2.94
N ARG A 121 -16.09 -9.33 -3.08
CA ARG A 121 -16.17 -10.28 -1.97
C ARG A 121 -14.79 -10.66 -1.47
N THR A 122 -13.89 -11.02 -2.38
CA THR A 122 -12.52 -11.37 -1.99
C THR A 122 -11.75 -10.14 -1.53
N ALA A 123 -11.98 -8.98 -2.15
CA ALA A 123 -11.39 -7.72 -1.70
C ALA A 123 -11.79 -7.39 -0.25
N TYR A 124 -13.08 -7.53 0.08
CA TYR A 124 -13.59 -7.31 1.44
C TYR A 124 -13.00 -8.29 2.45
N HIS A 125 -12.87 -9.57 2.10
CA HIS A 125 -12.19 -10.56 2.94
C HIS A 125 -10.77 -10.11 3.30
N TRP A 126 -9.98 -9.66 2.32
CA TRP A 126 -8.61 -9.18 2.58
C TRP A 126 -8.57 -7.91 3.43
N VAL A 127 -9.56 -7.03 3.34
CA VAL A 127 -9.64 -5.88 4.24
C VAL A 127 -9.90 -6.31 5.69
N LEU A 128 -10.75 -7.31 5.92
CA LEU A 128 -10.97 -7.86 7.26
C LEU A 128 -9.74 -8.60 7.80
N GLU A 129 -9.02 -9.32 6.94
CA GLU A 129 -7.73 -9.92 7.33
C GLU A 129 -6.72 -8.83 7.74
N ALA A 130 -6.68 -7.70 7.02
CA ALA A 130 -5.85 -6.56 7.41
C ALA A 130 -6.24 -6.00 8.79
N GLU A 131 -7.54 -5.91 9.09
CA GLU A 131 -8.04 -5.45 10.40
C GLU A 131 -7.53 -6.34 11.53
N SER A 132 -7.52 -7.66 11.35
CA SER A 132 -7.04 -8.63 12.36
C SER A 132 -5.57 -8.41 12.77
N HIS A 133 -4.80 -7.72 11.92
CA HIS A 133 -3.39 -7.43 12.11
C HIS A 133 -3.12 -6.00 12.60
N LEU A 134 -4.14 -5.14 12.65
CA LEU A 134 -4.03 -3.75 13.05
C LEU A 134 -4.37 -3.59 14.53
N SER A 135 -3.47 -2.96 15.28
CA SER A 135 -3.79 -2.38 16.59
C SER A 135 -4.21 -0.91 16.41
N GLU A 136 -5.13 -0.42 17.24
CA GLU A 136 -5.63 0.96 17.16
C GLU A 136 -4.56 2.02 17.44
N GLU A 137 -3.43 1.66 18.04
CA GLU A 137 -2.44 2.62 18.53
C GLU A 137 -1.11 2.65 17.75
N GLU A 138 -0.75 1.62 16.98
CA GLU A 138 0.66 1.50 16.52
C GLU A 138 0.97 2.05 15.11
N ASN A 139 -0.01 2.36 14.25
CA ASN A 139 0.32 2.81 12.89
C ASN A 139 -0.73 3.70 12.20
N VAL A 140 -0.64 5.02 12.42
CA VAL A 140 -1.57 5.99 11.82
C VAL A 140 -1.57 5.96 10.27
N PRO A 141 -0.43 5.84 9.57
CA PRO A 141 -0.43 5.65 8.10
C PRO A 141 -1.19 4.42 7.62
N LEU A 142 -0.93 3.27 8.23
CA LEU A 142 -1.54 2.02 7.78
C LEU A 142 -3.04 1.98 8.09
N GLN A 143 -3.46 2.55 9.23
CA GLN A 143 -4.87 2.73 9.55
C GLN A 143 -5.59 3.68 8.58
N ALA A 144 -4.90 4.71 8.08
CA ALA A 144 -5.48 5.61 7.08
C ALA A 144 -5.78 4.85 5.78
N ASP A 145 -4.83 4.03 5.31
CA ASP A 145 -5.02 3.21 4.11
C ASP A 145 -6.10 2.13 4.32
N PHE A 146 -6.14 1.48 5.48
CA PHE A 146 -7.20 0.53 5.85
C PHE A 146 -8.60 1.17 5.78
N LEU A 147 -8.80 2.31 6.45
CA LEU A 147 -10.08 3.02 6.41
C LEU A 147 -10.44 3.48 5.00
N PHE A 148 -9.44 3.90 4.22
CA PHE A 148 -9.65 4.29 2.84
C PHE A 148 -10.09 3.09 1.97
N ARG A 149 -9.49 1.90 2.13
CA ARG A 149 -9.91 0.69 1.42
C ARG A 149 -11.31 0.23 1.80
N LEU A 150 -11.69 0.31 3.08
CA LEU A 150 -13.08 0.10 3.50
C LEU A 150 -14.01 1.07 2.79
N ALA A 151 -13.66 2.35 2.78
CA ALA A 151 -14.46 3.37 2.14
C ALA A 151 -14.62 3.13 0.63
N GLU A 152 -13.56 2.70 -0.07
CA GLU A 152 -13.61 2.37 -1.50
C GLU A 152 -14.52 1.17 -1.81
N LEU A 153 -14.55 0.16 -0.93
CA LEU A 153 -15.36 -1.05 -1.13
C LEU A 153 -16.83 -0.87 -0.76
N CYS A 154 -17.12 -0.06 0.25
CA CYS A 154 -18.47 0.10 0.79
C CYS A 154 -19.55 0.43 -0.27
N PRO A 155 -19.33 1.32 -1.26
CA PRO A 155 -20.30 1.58 -2.32
C PRO A 155 -20.65 0.34 -3.14
N ASP A 156 -19.66 -0.48 -3.48
CA ASP A 156 -19.82 -1.68 -4.33
C ASP A 156 -20.61 -2.78 -3.61
N ILE A 157 -20.67 -2.74 -2.28
CA ILE A 157 -21.48 -3.64 -1.44
C ILE A 157 -22.73 -2.97 -0.85
N GLY A 158 -23.13 -1.81 -1.38
CA GLY A 158 -24.38 -1.11 -1.04
C GLY A 158 -24.37 -0.34 0.28
N LYS A 159 -23.20 -0.08 0.86
CA LYS A 159 -23.01 0.56 2.17
C LYS A 159 -22.56 2.03 2.05
N LEU A 160 -23.31 2.85 1.33
CA LEU A 160 -22.92 4.22 0.98
C LEU A 160 -22.65 5.12 2.21
N HIS A 161 -23.48 5.05 3.26
CA HIS A 161 -23.28 5.85 4.47
C HIS A 161 -22.03 5.44 5.28
N GLU A 162 -21.72 4.14 5.32
CA GLU A 162 -20.49 3.64 5.93
C GLU A 162 -19.27 4.13 5.14
N SER A 163 -19.34 4.13 3.80
CA SER A 163 -18.30 4.67 2.92
C SER A 163 -17.95 6.12 3.27
N GLN A 164 -18.96 6.99 3.39
CA GLN A 164 -18.75 8.39 3.76
C GLN A 164 -18.07 8.53 5.13
N THR A 165 -18.51 7.73 6.11
CA THR A 165 -17.93 7.73 7.46
C THR A 165 -16.46 7.32 7.43
N TYR A 166 -16.13 6.21 6.78
CA TYR A 166 -14.76 5.72 6.68
C TYR A 166 -13.86 6.66 5.88
N ALA A 167 -14.36 7.24 4.78
CA ALA A 167 -13.60 8.20 3.97
C ALA A 167 -13.26 9.48 4.77
N ARG A 168 -14.17 9.99 5.60
CA ARG A 168 -13.89 11.12 6.51
C ARG A 168 -12.83 10.76 7.55
N GLN A 169 -12.91 9.57 8.16
CA GLN A 169 -11.91 9.11 9.12
C GLN A 169 -10.52 8.94 8.47
N ALA A 170 -10.47 8.35 7.28
CA ALA A 170 -9.25 8.24 6.48
C ALA A 170 -8.65 9.61 6.17
N LEU A 171 -9.46 10.57 5.72
CA LEU A 171 -9.04 11.95 5.44
C LEU A 171 -8.41 12.62 6.66
N VAL A 172 -9.00 12.47 7.85
CA VAL A 172 -8.43 13.00 9.10
C VAL A 172 -7.06 12.39 9.38
N LYS A 173 -6.89 11.08 9.20
CA LYS A 173 -5.60 10.42 9.40
C LYS A 173 -4.57 10.81 8.33
N PHE A 174 -4.95 10.89 7.05
CA PHE A 174 -4.05 11.38 6.00
C PHE A 174 -3.58 12.81 6.23
N LYS A 175 -4.46 13.69 6.74
CA LYS A 175 -4.08 15.06 7.17
C LYS A 175 -3.06 15.04 8.30
N ARG A 176 -3.28 14.22 9.34
CA ARG A 176 -2.34 14.05 10.45
C ARG A 176 -0.97 13.54 10.00
N ASN A 177 -0.94 12.68 8.99
CA ASN A 177 0.28 12.09 8.45
C ASN A 177 0.98 12.97 7.40
N GLY A 178 0.36 14.08 6.97
CA GLY A 178 0.86 14.92 5.87
C GLY A 178 0.80 14.24 4.50
N ASP A 179 0.02 13.17 4.33
CA ASP A 179 -0.13 12.47 3.06
C ASP A 179 -1.10 13.21 2.14
N VAL A 180 -0.55 14.06 1.27
CA VAL A 180 -1.33 14.89 0.34
C VAL A 180 -2.05 14.04 -0.72
N TYR A 181 -1.46 12.92 -1.15
CA TYR A 181 -2.07 12.05 -2.14
C TYR A 181 -3.25 11.27 -1.55
N GLY A 182 -3.08 10.74 -0.34
CA GLY A 182 -4.16 10.12 0.43
C GLY A 182 -5.31 11.10 0.70
N GLN A 183 -4.99 12.35 1.07
CA GLN A 183 -5.99 13.41 1.25
C GLN A 183 -6.81 13.65 -0.02
N PHE A 184 -6.15 13.81 -1.17
CA PHE A 184 -6.83 14.00 -2.45
C PHE A 184 -7.79 12.86 -2.78
N ASN A 185 -7.33 11.60 -2.64
CA ASN A 185 -8.16 10.44 -2.95
C ASN A 185 -9.35 10.30 -2.00
N ALA A 186 -9.16 10.53 -0.70
CA ALA A 186 -10.24 10.51 0.28
C ALA A 186 -11.28 11.60 -0.01
N SER A 187 -10.84 12.82 -0.34
CA SER A 187 -11.76 13.91 -0.73
C SER A 187 -12.51 13.60 -2.02
N ARG A 188 -11.83 13.05 -3.04
CA ARG A 188 -12.48 12.62 -4.29
C ARG A 188 -13.55 11.57 -4.04
N LEU A 189 -13.25 10.57 -3.20
CA LEU A 189 -14.20 9.53 -2.84
C LEU A 189 -15.41 10.10 -2.08
N LEU A 190 -15.20 11.04 -1.16
CA LEU A 190 -16.29 11.72 -0.45
C LEU A 190 -17.23 12.44 -1.43
N ALA A 191 -16.70 13.20 -2.38
CA ALA A 191 -17.52 13.88 -3.39
C ALA A 191 -18.32 12.89 -4.25
N GLN A 192 -17.70 11.76 -4.64
CA GLN A 192 -18.37 10.69 -5.38
C GLN A 192 -19.52 10.08 -4.58
N VAL A 193 -19.28 9.73 -3.31
CA VAL A 193 -20.28 9.13 -2.42
C VAL A 193 -21.40 10.10 -2.09
N ALA A 194 -21.08 11.38 -1.85
CA ALA A 194 -22.06 12.44 -1.60
C ALA A 194 -23.02 12.60 -2.79
N THR A 195 -22.49 12.56 -4.01
CA THR A 195 -23.31 12.56 -5.24
C THR A 195 -24.25 11.35 -5.30
N GLN A 196 -23.76 10.15 -4.93
CA GLN A 196 -24.57 8.92 -4.93
C GLN A 196 -25.67 8.90 -3.86
N ILE A 197 -25.41 9.53 -2.71
CA ILE A 197 -26.39 9.67 -1.61
C ILE A 197 -27.40 10.80 -1.92
N GLY A 198 -27.06 11.72 -2.82
CA GLY A 198 -27.87 12.91 -3.14
C GLY A 198 -27.63 14.09 -2.18
N ASP A 199 -26.51 14.08 -1.46
CA ASP A 199 -26.09 15.15 -0.55
C ASP A 199 -25.11 16.10 -1.26
N TYR A 200 -25.65 17.13 -1.93
CA TYR A 200 -24.86 18.08 -2.71
C TYR A 200 -24.25 19.22 -1.86
N GLN A 201 -24.42 19.22 -0.54
CA GLN A 201 -23.82 20.25 0.32
C GLN A 201 -22.34 19.99 0.62
N GLU A 202 -21.86 18.76 0.36
CA GLU A 202 -20.47 18.33 0.61
C GLU A 202 -19.62 18.09 -0.65
N THR A 203 -20.15 18.37 -1.84
CA THR A 203 -19.41 18.28 -3.14
C THR A 203 -18.65 19.55 -3.45
#